data_AF-A0A524K4L4-F1
#
_entry.id   AF-A0A524K4L4-F1
#
_cell.length_a   1.000
_cell.length_b   1.000
_cell.length_c   1.000
_cell.angle_alpha   90.00
_cell.angle_beta   90.00
_cell.angle_gamma   90.00
#
_symmetry.space_group_name_H-M   'P 1'
#
loop_
_entity.id
_entity.type
_entity.pdbx_description
1 polymer ?
#
loop_
_entity_poly.entity_id
_entity_poly.type
_entity_poly.pdbx_seq_one_letter_code
_entity_poly.pdbx_strand_id
1 'polypeptide(L)'
;MTQKTITKEQAKRFLLLKQGLLGKKKFKSKQGAYEYIRQAGCIQYDPIDVCGKNAELALQSRVEGFKNTDLEELLYQDRKLVDYY
;
A
#
# COMPACT_ATOMS: atom_id res chain seq x y z
N MET A 1 17.92 -8.10 26.21
CA MET A 1 17.52 -7.38 24.98
C MET A 1 17.88 -5.92 25.16
N THR A 2 18.67 -5.33 24.27
CA THR A 2 19.06 -3.91 24.36
C THR A 2 17.90 -3.04 23.88
N GLN A 3 17.41 -2.13 24.72
CA GLN A 3 16.34 -1.20 24.36
C GLN A 3 16.91 -0.13 23.41
N LYS A 4 16.40 -0.06 22.17
CA LYS A 4 16.76 1.00 21.22
C LYS A 4 15.80 2.17 21.38
N THR A 5 16.33 3.35 21.68
CA THR A 5 15.56 4.60 21.76
C THR A 5 15.66 5.35 20.43
N ILE A 6 14.53 5.81 19.90
CA ILE A 6 14.47 6.65 18.69
C ILE A 6 13.72 7.96 19.01
N THR A 7 14.06 9.03 18.31
CA THR A 7 13.32 10.30 18.41
C THR A 7 11.98 10.21 17.68
N LYS A 8 11.04 11.11 18.02
CA LYS A 8 9.75 11.22 17.31
C LYS A 8 9.95 11.45 15.81
N GLU A 9 10.96 12.22 15.42
CA GLU A 9 11.27 12.50 14.01
C GLU A 9 11.76 11.25 13.27
N GLN A 10 12.60 10.44 13.92
CA GLN A 10 13.04 9.16 13.36
C GLN A 10 11.87 8.19 13.19
N ALA A 11 10.95 8.12 14.17
CA ALA A 11 9.76 7.29 14.09
C ALA A 11 8.84 7.70 12.93
N LYS A 12 8.59 9.01 12.75
CA LYS A 12 7.79 9.53 11.63
C LYS A 12 8.40 9.17 10.28
N ARG A 13 9.70 9.41 10.09
CA ARG A 13 10.39 9.08 8.83
C ARG A 13 10.36 7.58 8.57
N PHE A 14 10.57 6.76 9.60
CA PHE A 14 10.45 5.31 9.49
C PHE A 14 9.07 4.89 9.00
N LEU A 15 7.99 5.43 9.60
CA LEU A 15 6.63 5.13 9.18
C LEU A 15 6.36 5.57 7.74
N LEU A 16 6.76 6.78 7.35
CA LEU A 16 6.55 7.28 5.99
C LEU A 16 7.31 6.45 4.95
N LEU A 17 8.56 6.05 5.24
CA LEU A 17 9.33 5.15 4.38
C LEU A 17 8.69 3.77 4.28
N LYS A 18 8.25 3.19 5.41
CA LYS A 18 7.55 1.90 5.46
C LYS A 18 6.19 1.97 4.75
N GLN A 19 5.55 3.12 4.68
CA GLN A 19 4.29 3.32 3.97
C GLN A 19 4.49 3.68 2.49
N GLY A 20 5.74 3.86 2.02
CA GLY A 20 6.03 4.26 0.64
C GLY A 20 5.67 5.72 0.33
N LEU A 21 5.59 6.57 1.36
CA LEU A 21 5.15 7.97 1.27
C LEU A 21 6.31 8.99 1.35
N LEU A 22 7.55 8.51 1.47
CA LEU A 22 8.73 9.36 1.53
C LEU A 22 9.85 8.79 0.64
N GLY A 23 10.49 9.66 -0.13
CA GLY A 23 11.56 9.30 -1.05
C GLY A 23 11.06 8.83 -2.42
N LYS A 24 11.89 8.08 -3.15
CA LYS A 24 11.54 7.52 -4.46
C LYS A 24 10.48 6.43 -4.30
N LYS A 25 9.53 6.35 -5.25
CA LYS A 25 8.54 5.26 -5.28
C LYS A 25 9.27 3.91 -5.34
N LYS A 26 9.07 3.11 -4.29
CA LYS A 26 9.69 1.78 -4.12
C LYS A 26 8.92 0.70 -4.89
N PHE A 27 7.60 0.84 -4.99
CA PHE A 27 6.72 -0.15 -5.58
C PHE A 27 6.38 0.25 -7.01
N LYS A 28 6.34 -0.72 -7.93
CA LYS A 28 6.07 -0.48 -9.35
C LYS A 28 5.15 -1.57 -9.90
N SER A 29 4.23 -1.18 -10.79
CA SER A 29 3.26 -2.05 -11.47
C SER A 29 2.38 -2.88 -10.52
N LYS A 30 1.59 -3.81 -11.08
CA LYS A 30 0.78 -4.79 -10.33
C LYS A 30 1.58 -5.52 -9.24
N GLN A 31 2.81 -5.91 -9.55
CA GLN A 31 3.67 -6.62 -8.59
C GLN A 31 3.98 -5.74 -7.37
N GLY A 32 4.22 -4.45 -7.57
CA GLY A 32 4.42 -3.48 -6.50
C GLY A 32 3.19 -3.26 -5.63
N ALA A 33 1.98 -3.32 -6.21
CA ALA A 33 0.74 -3.25 -5.43
C ALA A 33 0.62 -4.45 -4.47
N TYR A 34 0.88 -5.66 -4.97
CA TYR A 34 0.92 -6.86 -4.14
C TYR A 34 1.97 -6.78 -3.02
N GLU A 35 3.19 -6.35 -3.35
CA GLU A 35 4.28 -6.21 -2.39
C GLU A 35 3.97 -5.17 -1.30
N TYR A 36 3.34 -4.06 -1.67
CA TYR A 36 2.93 -3.04 -0.71
C TYR A 36 1.86 -3.59 0.25
N ILE A 37 0.81 -4.23 -0.25
CA ILE A 37 -0.25 -4.78 0.61
C ILE A 37 0.32 -5.84 1.55
N ARG A 38 1.21 -6.71 1.05
CA ARG A 38 1.94 -7.68 1.90
C ARG A 38 2.79 -6.98 2.97
N GLN A 39 3.40 -5.84 2.64
CA GLN A 39 4.20 -5.06 3.58
C GLN A 39 3.34 -4.32 4.63
N ALA A 40 2.16 -3.84 4.24
CA ALA A 40 1.21 -3.11 5.07
C ALA A 40 0.33 -4.04 5.93
N GLY A 41 0.15 -5.30 5.50
CA GLY A 41 -0.72 -6.29 6.14
C GLY A 41 -2.14 -6.26 5.58
N CYS A 42 -2.70 -5.06 5.42
CA CYS A 42 -3.99 -4.84 4.76
C CYS A 42 -4.10 -3.39 4.26
N ILE A 43 -5.15 -3.12 3.50
CA ILE A 43 -5.60 -1.76 3.16
C ILE A 43 -7.11 -1.71 3.37
N GLN A 44 -7.65 -0.53 3.64
CA GLN A 44 -9.09 -0.35 3.75
C GLN A 44 -9.73 -0.44 2.37
N TYR A 45 -10.67 -1.38 2.21
CA TYR A 45 -11.42 -1.57 1.00
C TYR A 45 -12.82 -0.96 1.14
N ASP A 46 -12.89 0.36 0.99
CA ASP A 46 -14.14 1.12 1.00
C ASP A 46 -14.67 1.26 -0.43
N PRO A 47 -15.89 0.77 -0.75
CA PRO A 47 -16.44 0.82 -2.09
C PRO A 47 -16.97 2.21 -2.49
N ILE A 48 -17.01 3.19 -1.58
CA ILE A 48 -17.44 4.55 -1.91
C ILE A 48 -16.52 5.13 -3.00
N ASP A 49 -17.15 5.59 -4.10
CA ASP A 49 -16.46 6.06 -5.29
C ASP A 49 -16.99 7.44 -5.71
N VAL A 50 -16.56 8.49 -5.01
CA VAL A 50 -16.83 9.89 -5.38
C VAL A 50 -15.70 10.45 -6.24
N CYS A 51 -14.45 10.10 -5.92
CA CYS A 51 -13.24 10.54 -6.60
C CYS A 51 -12.27 9.37 -6.86
N GLY A 52 -12.76 8.13 -6.86
CA GLY A 52 -11.97 6.90 -6.78
C GLY A 52 -12.15 6.18 -5.44
N LYS A 53 -12.10 4.85 -5.47
CA LYS A 53 -12.18 4.01 -4.26
C LYS A 53 -10.95 4.20 -3.38
N ASN A 54 -11.12 4.16 -2.07
CA ASN A 54 -10.03 4.39 -1.10
C ASN A 54 -8.82 3.48 -1.36
N ALA A 55 -9.05 2.19 -1.60
CA ALA A 55 -7.98 1.22 -1.88
C ALA A 55 -7.16 1.58 -3.14
N GLU A 56 -7.83 2.06 -4.19
CA GLU A 56 -7.20 2.46 -5.45
C GLU A 56 -6.35 3.73 -5.25
N LEU A 57 -6.88 4.74 -4.54
CA LEU A 57 -6.14 5.96 -4.21
C LEU A 57 -4.91 5.67 -3.33
N ALA A 58 -5.07 4.76 -2.36
CA ALA A 58 -3.97 4.31 -1.52
C ALA A 58 -2.85 3.64 -2.34
N LEU A 59 -3.19 2.83 -3.34
CA LEU A 59 -2.19 2.17 -4.20
C LEU A 59 -1.58 3.15 -5.22
N GLN A 60 -2.38 4.00 -5.84
CA GLN A 60 -1.92 4.97 -6.84
C GLN A 60 -0.86 5.95 -6.26
N SER A 61 -1.05 6.38 -5.01
CA SER A 61 -0.08 7.25 -4.32
C SER A 61 1.29 6.59 -4.09
N ARG A 62 1.34 5.25 -3.97
CA ARG A 62 2.54 4.51 -3.51
C ARG A 62 3.22 3.70 -4.61
N VAL A 63 2.46 3.28 -5.61
CA VAL A 63 2.90 2.36 -6.66
C VAL A 63 3.05 3.13 -7.96
N GLU A 64 4.24 3.11 -8.55
CA GLU A 64 4.50 3.72 -9.84
C GLU A 64 3.84 2.89 -10.95
N GLY A 65 3.04 3.54 -11.80
CA GLY A 65 2.34 2.88 -12.91
C GLY A 65 1.17 1.99 -12.51
N PHE A 66 0.60 2.18 -11.32
CA PHE A 66 -0.60 1.47 -10.87
C PHE A 66 -1.79 1.74 -11.80
N LYS A 67 -2.55 0.68 -12.10
CA LYS A 67 -3.83 0.73 -12.81
C LYS A 67 -4.91 0.13 -11.93
N ASN A 68 -6.15 0.61 -12.05
CA ASN A 68 -7.26 0.08 -11.24
C ASN A 68 -7.47 -1.43 -11.46
N THR A 69 -7.23 -1.92 -12.68
CA THR A 69 -7.28 -3.35 -13.01
C THR A 69 -6.27 -4.18 -12.21
N ASP A 70 -5.15 -3.60 -11.75
CA ASP A 70 -4.14 -4.33 -10.99
C ASP A 70 -4.71 -4.89 -9.67
N LEU A 71 -5.52 -4.12 -8.95
CA LEU A 71 -6.12 -4.55 -7.70
C LEU A 71 -7.21 -5.61 -7.93
N GLU A 72 -8.05 -5.41 -8.95
CA GLU A 72 -9.09 -6.36 -9.35
C GLU A 72 -8.49 -7.71 -9.76
N GLU A 73 -7.44 -7.70 -10.59
CA GLU A 73 -6.71 -8.90 -11.00
C GLU A 73 -6.13 -9.62 -9.78
N LEU A 74 -5.51 -8.89 -8.84
CA LEU A 74 -4.92 -9.49 -7.63
C LEU A 74 -5.96 -10.14 -6.71
N LEU A 75 -7.16 -9.57 -6.61
CA LEU A 75 -8.27 -10.08 -5.80
C LEU A 75 -8.92 -11.30 -6.46
N TYR A 76 -9.34 -11.18 -7.71
CA TYR A 76 -10.32 -12.13 -8.28
C TYR A 76 -9.74 -13.04 -9.36
N GLN A 77 -8.70 -12.60 -10.09
CA GLN A 77 -8.07 -13.41 -11.14
C GLN A 77 -6.89 -14.22 -10.59
N ASP A 78 -5.88 -13.54 -10.06
CA ASP A 78 -4.67 -14.13 -9.51
C ASP A 78 -4.92 -14.76 -8.12
N ARG A 79 -5.99 -14.33 -7.43
CA ARG A 79 -6.39 -14.78 -6.07
C ARG A 79 -5.23 -14.72 -5.06
N LYS A 80 -4.43 -13.67 -5.16
CA LYS A 80 -3.28 -13.40 -4.28
C LYS A 80 -3.66 -12.57 -3.06
N LEU A 81 -4.78 -11.88 -3.14
CA LEU A 81 -5.36 -11.06 -2.08
C LEU A 81 -6.79 -11.53 -1.79
N VAL A 82 -7.30 -11.14 -0.63
CA VAL A 82 -8.69 -11.35 -0.24
C VAL A 82 -9.22 -10.04 0.31
N ASP A 83 -10.43 -9.67 -0.08
CA ASP A 83 -11.24 -8.64 0.54
C ASP A 83 -12.25 -9.30 1.50
N TYR A 84 -12.41 -8.71 2.68
CA TYR A 84 -13.32 -9.21 3.70
C TYR A 84 -13.80 -8.06 4.59
N TYR A 85 -14.98 -8.22 5.21
CA TYR A 85 -15.68 -7.19 6.01
C TYR A 85 -15.33 -7.24 7.50
#